data_AF-A2GB92-F1
#
_entry.id   AF-A2GB92-F1
#
_cell.length_a   1.000
_cell.length_b   1.000
_cell.length_c   1.000
_cell.angle_alpha   90.00
_cell.angle_beta   90.00
_cell.angle_gamma   90.00
#
_symmetry.space_group_name_H-M   'P 1'
#
loop_
_entity.id
_entity.type
_entity.pdbx_description
1 polymer ?
#
loop_
_entity_poly.entity_id
_entity_poly.type
_entity_poly.pdbx_seq_one_letter_code
_entity_poly.pdbx_strand_id
1 'polypeptide(L)'
;MQKKFIQEKKQEEDKKNEGNKRVMEHRSNEFKDLDDVSNYYHQRSKKLDTQMAPAETNLFKDCVFFILGYVGRGESSRYAMTKLIEKNGGRTVMMVCTSVTHVIAEHICHSKRNQLDKAIEKRKVVVVRPDFIFDCVAKQQILDPSPYFSSKQKAATITQFFKTESDNKENIKKS
;
A
#
# COMPACT_ATOMS: atom_id res chain seq x y z
N MET A 1 64.69 -31.60 39.02
CA MET A 1 64.31 -30.17 38.91
C MET A 1 63.89 -29.75 37.50
N GLN A 2 64.56 -30.19 36.42
CA GLN A 2 64.23 -29.77 35.04
C GLN A 2 62.80 -30.09 34.54
N LYS A 3 62.20 -31.21 34.95
CA LYS A 3 60.85 -31.60 34.50
C LYS A 3 59.72 -30.65 34.99
N LYS A 4 59.88 -30.02 36.16
CA LYS A 4 58.91 -29.06 36.71
C LYS A 4 58.87 -27.75 35.89
N PHE A 5 60.05 -27.29 35.48
CA PHE A 5 60.21 -26.04 34.72
C PHE A 5 59.60 -26.12 33.31
N ILE A 6 59.68 -27.29 32.67
CA ILE A 6 59.07 -27.55 31.36
C ILE A 6 57.54 -27.59 31.48
N GLN A 7 57.02 -28.16 32.56
CA GLN A 7 55.58 -28.24 32.83
C GLN A 7 54.97 -26.84 33.07
N GLU A 8 55.66 -26.00 33.82
CA GLU A 8 55.23 -24.62 34.12
C GLU A 8 55.22 -23.75 32.86
N LYS A 9 56.27 -23.83 32.01
CA LYS A 9 56.29 -23.12 30.73
C LYS A 9 55.16 -23.52 29.78
N LYS A 10 54.83 -24.82 29.73
CA LYS A 10 53.74 -25.32 28.89
C LYS A 10 52.37 -24.82 29.38
N GLN A 11 52.15 -24.80 30.69
CA GLN A 11 50.92 -24.25 31.28
C GLN A 11 50.77 -22.74 31.06
N GLU A 12 51.87 -22.00 31.01
CA GLU A 12 51.88 -20.55 30.77
C GLU A 12 51.63 -20.22 29.29
N GLU A 13 52.17 -21.01 28.36
CA GLU A 13 51.86 -20.92 26.93
C GLU A 13 50.40 -21.28 26.64
N ASP A 14 49.87 -22.34 27.25
CA ASP A 14 48.47 -22.76 27.07
C ASP A 14 47.49 -21.67 27.55
N LYS A 15 47.77 -21.04 28.70
CA LYS A 15 46.97 -19.91 29.21
C LYS A 15 47.04 -18.68 28.31
N LYS A 16 48.21 -18.37 27.75
CA LYS A 16 48.41 -17.25 26.82
C LYS A 16 47.67 -17.50 25.50
N ASN A 17 47.66 -18.74 25.04
CA ASN A 17 46.95 -19.15 23.82
C ASN A 17 45.42 -19.09 24.01
N GLU A 18 44.93 -19.47 25.19
CA GLU A 18 43.51 -19.39 25.53
C GLU A 18 43.03 -17.93 25.67
N GLY A 19 43.85 -17.05 26.27
CA GLY A 19 43.57 -15.61 26.32
C GLY A 19 43.49 -14.97 24.93
N ASN A 20 44.44 -15.30 24.05
CA ASN A 20 44.43 -14.81 22.66
C ASN A 20 43.21 -15.31 21.88
N LYS A 21 42.76 -16.55 22.13
CA LYS A 21 41.56 -17.11 21.49
C LYS A 21 40.29 -16.36 21.90
N ARG A 22 40.14 -16.02 23.18
CA ARG A 22 38.99 -15.24 23.69
C ARG A 22 38.93 -13.81 23.14
N VAL A 23 40.08 -13.16 22.98
CA VAL A 23 40.17 -11.81 22.39
C VAL A 23 39.76 -11.82 20.91
N MET A 24 40.17 -12.85 20.16
CA MET A 24 39.78 -13.02 18.76
C MET A 24 38.28 -13.34 18.61
N GLU A 25 37.71 -14.16 19.50
CA GLU A 25 36.27 -14.45 19.51
C GLU A 25 35.43 -13.19 19.77
N HIS A 26 35.79 -12.37 20.77
CA HIS A 26 35.10 -11.09 21.03
C HIS A 26 35.17 -10.13 19.84
N ARG A 27 36.35 -9.97 19.23
CA ARG A 27 36.55 -9.10 18.05
C ARG A 27 35.78 -9.60 16.82
N SER A 28 35.62 -10.91 16.68
CA SER A 28 34.86 -11.51 15.59
C SER A 28 33.33 -11.36 15.75
N ASN A 29 32.83 -11.25 16.99
CA ASN A 29 31.41 -11.00 17.24
C ASN A 29 31.03 -9.52 17.00
N GLU A 30 31.87 -8.56 17.42
CA GLU A 30 31.63 -7.14 17.10
C GLU A 30 31.58 -6.86 15.59
N PHE A 31 32.37 -7.59 14.79
CA PHE A 31 32.34 -7.49 13.33
C PHE A 31 31.07 -8.07 12.70
N LYS A 32 30.46 -9.11 13.31
CA LYS A 32 29.18 -9.67 12.85
C LYS A 32 28.01 -8.74 13.15
N ASP A 33 28.05 -8.02 14.26
CA ASP A 33 27.01 -7.05 14.62
C ASP A 33 27.00 -5.82 13.67
N LEU A 34 28.16 -5.46 13.10
CA LEU A 34 28.27 -4.40 12.09
C LEU A 34 27.63 -4.80 10.74
N ASP A 35 27.78 -6.05 10.32
CA ASP A 35 27.12 -6.58 9.12
C ASP A 35 25.59 -6.60 9.28
N ASP A 36 25.09 -6.87 10.50
CA ASP A 36 23.65 -6.86 10.82
C ASP A 36 23.06 -5.43 10.78
N VAL A 37 23.76 -4.45 11.35
CA VAL A 37 23.35 -3.04 11.31
C VAL A 37 23.39 -2.48 9.87
N SER A 38 24.43 -2.78 9.09
CA SER A 38 24.54 -2.39 7.69
C SER A 38 23.39 -2.97 6.85
N ASN A 39 23.07 -4.25 7.07
CA ASN A 39 21.96 -4.92 6.39
C ASN A 39 20.60 -4.30 6.77
N TYR A 40 20.40 -3.90 8.03
CA TYR A 40 19.20 -3.18 8.47
C TYR A 40 19.02 -1.86 7.72
N TYR A 41 20.06 -1.03 7.63
CA TYR A 41 19.99 0.25 6.92
C TYR A 41 19.69 0.07 5.43
N HIS A 42 20.29 -0.94 4.79
CA HIS A 42 20.05 -1.25 3.38
C HIS A 42 18.62 -1.75 3.11
N GLN A 43 18.07 -2.58 3.99
CA GLN A 43 16.68 -3.01 3.87
C GLN A 43 15.71 -1.85 4.11
N ARG A 44 16.04 -0.95 5.04
CA ARG A 44 15.23 0.24 5.31
C ARG A 44 15.25 1.22 4.13
N SER A 45 16.41 1.50 3.54
CA SER A 45 16.51 2.39 2.38
C SER A 45 15.71 1.84 1.20
N LYS A 46 15.86 0.56 0.87
CA LYS A 46 15.05 -0.11 -0.17
C LYS A 46 13.54 0.00 0.08
N LYS A 47 13.10 -0.20 1.33
CA LYS A 47 11.67 -0.03 1.70
C LYS A 47 11.20 1.40 1.52
N LEU A 48 12.04 2.38 1.88
CA LEU A 48 11.74 3.80 1.71
C LEU A 48 11.61 4.15 0.21
N ASP A 49 12.59 3.73 -0.60
CA ASP A 49 12.61 3.97 -2.04
C ASP A 49 11.38 3.35 -2.73
N THR A 50 11.01 2.15 -2.32
CA THR A 50 9.80 1.47 -2.83
C THR A 50 8.53 2.22 -2.46
N GLN A 51 8.48 2.87 -1.28
CA GLN A 51 7.34 3.67 -0.85
C GLN A 51 7.29 5.05 -1.53
N MET A 52 8.44 5.60 -1.91
CA MET A 52 8.57 6.88 -2.61
C MET A 52 8.56 6.74 -4.13
N ALA A 53 8.50 5.52 -4.66
CA ALA A 53 8.49 5.26 -6.09
C ALA A 53 7.29 5.98 -6.75
N PRO A 54 7.52 6.70 -7.87
CA PRO A 54 6.43 7.32 -8.61
C PRO A 54 5.50 6.25 -9.19
N ALA A 55 4.25 6.64 -9.43
CA ALA A 55 3.30 5.78 -10.14
C ALA A 55 3.80 5.50 -11.56
N GLU A 56 3.64 4.26 -12.01
CA GLU A 56 4.02 3.83 -13.36
C GLU A 56 3.02 4.33 -14.41
N THR A 57 1.74 4.44 -14.03
CA THR A 57 0.68 4.95 -14.88
C THR A 57 -0.17 5.97 -14.13
N ASN A 58 -0.95 6.75 -14.88
CA ASN A 58 -1.90 7.72 -14.32
C ASN A 58 -3.35 7.22 -14.40
N LEU A 59 -3.56 5.90 -14.56
CA LEU A 59 -4.87 5.29 -14.78
C LEU A 59 -5.88 5.68 -13.70
N PHE A 60 -5.45 5.77 -12.44
CA PHE A 60 -6.29 6.06 -11.27
C PHE A 60 -5.97 7.40 -10.61
N LYS A 61 -5.35 8.36 -11.31
CA LYS A 61 -4.83 9.61 -10.73
C LYS A 61 -5.81 10.36 -9.82
N ASP A 62 -7.08 10.45 -10.23
CA ASP A 62 -8.13 11.16 -9.48
C ASP A 62 -9.04 10.23 -8.66
N CYS A 63 -8.66 8.95 -8.54
CA CYS A 63 -9.42 7.95 -7.80
C CYS A 63 -8.81 7.70 -6.41
N VAL A 64 -9.67 7.76 -5.41
CA VAL A 64 -9.38 7.38 -4.03
C VAL A 64 -10.24 6.17 -3.66
N PHE A 65 -9.57 5.09 -3.28
CA PHE A 65 -10.16 3.79 -3.00
C PHE A 65 -10.16 3.48 -1.50
N PHE A 66 -11.25 2.90 -1.03
CA PHE A 66 -11.33 2.27 0.26
C PHE A 66 -11.64 0.77 0.08
N ILE A 67 -10.74 -0.10 0.53
CA ILE A 67 -10.91 -1.55 0.38
C ILE A 67 -11.62 -2.11 1.62
N LEU A 68 -12.91 -2.37 1.48
CA LEU A 68 -13.78 -2.81 2.54
C LEU A 68 -13.81 -4.34 2.65
N GLY A 69 -13.42 -4.85 3.82
CA GLY A 69 -13.55 -6.27 4.12
C GLY A 69 -12.47 -7.13 3.46
N TYR A 70 -12.71 -8.44 3.42
CA TYR A 70 -11.77 -9.39 2.86
C TYR A 70 -11.98 -9.50 1.35
N VAL A 71 -10.90 -9.29 0.59
CA VAL A 71 -10.89 -9.31 -0.88
C VAL A 71 -10.15 -10.53 -1.45
N GLY A 72 -9.58 -11.40 -0.60
CA GLY A 72 -8.83 -12.59 -1.01
C GLY A 72 -7.46 -12.73 -0.33
N ARG A 73 -6.67 -13.71 -0.79
CA ARG A 73 -5.23 -13.88 -0.45
C ARG A 73 -4.37 -13.73 -1.71
N GLY A 74 -3.06 -13.63 -1.54
CA GLY A 74 -2.11 -13.53 -2.66
C GLY A 74 -2.36 -12.27 -3.49
N GLU A 75 -2.50 -12.44 -4.80
CA GLU A 75 -2.74 -11.35 -5.77
C GLU A 75 -4.05 -10.60 -5.53
N SER A 76 -5.07 -11.27 -4.98
CA SER A 76 -6.33 -10.61 -4.62
C SER A 76 -6.33 -10.07 -3.19
N SER A 77 -5.21 -10.14 -2.47
CA SER A 77 -5.12 -9.59 -1.12
C SER A 77 -5.27 -8.07 -1.12
N ARG A 78 -5.73 -7.52 0.01
CA ARG A 78 -5.80 -6.06 0.20
C ARG A 78 -4.45 -5.38 -0.07
N TYR A 79 -3.36 -6.00 0.38
CA TYR A 79 -2.02 -5.46 0.19
C TYR A 79 -1.62 -5.42 -1.28
N ALA A 80 -1.76 -6.54 -2.00
CA ALA A 80 -1.45 -6.62 -3.42
C ALA A 80 -2.28 -5.61 -4.23
N MET A 81 -3.57 -5.51 -3.92
CA MET A 81 -4.48 -4.56 -4.56
C MET A 81 -4.14 -3.10 -4.26
N THR A 82 -3.76 -2.78 -3.01
CA THR A 82 -3.24 -1.45 -2.66
C THR A 82 -2.02 -1.11 -3.51
N LYS A 83 -1.07 -2.04 -3.65
CA LYS A 83 0.11 -1.84 -4.49
C LYS A 83 -0.24 -1.70 -5.96
N LEU A 84 -1.22 -2.45 -6.45
CA LEU A 84 -1.71 -2.34 -7.81
C LEU A 84 -2.34 -0.97 -8.08
N ILE A 85 -3.16 -0.47 -7.16
CA ILE A 85 -3.81 0.85 -7.26
C ILE A 85 -2.76 1.97 -7.21
N GLU A 86 -1.84 1.94 -6.24
CA GLU A 86 -0.79 2.95 -6.06
C GLU A 86 0.15 3.01 -7.27
N LYS A 87 0.56 1.84 -7.79
CA LYS A 87 1.37 1.72 -9.02
C LYS A 87 0.69 2.36 -10.23
N ASN A 88 -0.64 2.35 -10.26
CA ASN A 88 -1.45 2.95 -11.34
C ASN A 88 -1.93 4.37 -11.02
N GLY A 89 -1.31 5.06 -10.05
CA GLY A 89 -1.54 6.47 -9.74
C GLY A 89 -2.73 6.74 -8.81
N GLY A 90 -3.39 5.69 -8.32
CA GLY A 90 -4.50 5.79 -7.39
C GLY A 90 -4.05 5.93 -5.94
N ARG A 91 -4.97 6.37 -5.08
CA ARG A 91 -4.73 6.44 -3.63
C ARG A 91 -5.61 5.47 -2.89
N THR A 92 -5.08 4.80 -1.87
CA THR A 92 -5.89 3.99 -0.96
C THR A 92 -5.96 4.62 0.42
N VAL A 93 -7.12 4.50 1.08
CA VAL A 93 -7.34 4.99 2.44
C VAL A 93 -7.78 3.86 3.35
N MET A 94 -7.51 4.01 4.64
CA MET A 94 -7.85 3.00 5.66
C MET A 94 -9.29 3.10 6.17
N MET A 95 -9.97 4.22 5.92
CA MET A 95 -11.34 4.48 6.39
C MET A 95 -12.14 5.26 5.35
N VAL A 96 -13.47 5.12 5.37
CA VAL A 96 -14.37 5.88 4.50
C VAL A 96 -14.39 7.35 4.91
N CYS A 97 -13.70 8.20 4.15
CA CYS A 97 -13.71 9.65 4.31
C CYS A 97 -14.45 10.35 3.16
N THR A 98 -14.43 11.68 3.14
CA THR A 98 -15.11 12.50 2.12
C THR A 98 -14.42 12.45 0.76
N SER A 99 -13.12 12.17 0.73
CA SER A 99 -12.34 12.08 -0.52
C SER A 99 -12.47 10.73 -1.22
N VAL A 100 -13.08 9.72 -0.59
CA VAL A 100 -13.27 8.41 -1.21
C VAL A 100 -14.18 8.55 -2.43
N THR A 101 -13.74 7.99 -3.53
CA THR A 101 -14.49 7.92 -4.80
C THR A 101 -15.09 6.54 -5.01
N HIS A 102 -14.34 5.49 -4.64
CA HIS A 102 -14.68 4.10 -4.89
C HIS A 102 -14.49 3.28 -3.62
N VAL A 103 -15.47 2.46 -3.28
CA VAL A 103 -15.36 1.44 -2.22
C VAL A 103 -15.30 0.08 -2.88
N ILE A 104 -14.22 -0.65 -2.62
CA ILE A 104 -14.03 -2.01 -3.13
C ILE A 104 -14.57 -2.98 -2.10
N ALA A 105 -15.59 -3.75 -2.47
CA ALA A 105 -16.22 -4.73 -1.58
C ALA A 105 -16.77 -5.92 -2.39
N GLU A 106 -16.34 -7.13 -2.05
CA GLU A 106 -16.91 -8.38 -2.56
C GLU A 106 -18.25 -8.68 -1.86
N HIS A 107 -18.23 -8.66 -0.52
CA HIS A 107 -19.40 -8.86 0.32
C HIS A 107 -19.45 -7.79 1.42
N ILE A 108 -20.62 -7.15 1.56
CA ILE A 108 -20.84 -6.08 2.54
C ILE A 108 -21.64 -6.64 3.71
N CYS A 109 -21.00 -6.69 4.89
CA CYS A 109 -21.68 -7.10 6.11
C CYS A 109 -22.76 -6.08 6.52
N HIS A 110 -23.83 -6.56 7.17
CA HIS A 110 -24.97 -5.73 7.56
C HIS A 110 -24.57 -4.53 8.42
N SER A 111 -23.64 -4.70 9.36
CA SER A 111 -23.21 -3.63 10.27
C SER A 111 -22.56 -2.44 9.55
N LYS A 112 -21.92 -2.67 8.39
CA LYS A 112 -21.27 -1.61 7.60
C LYS A 112 -22.13 -1.09 6.46
N ARG A 113 -23.20 -1.79 6.11
CA ARG A 113 -24.13 -1.41 5.03
C ARG A 113 -24.74 -0.03 5.27
N ASN A 114 -25.28 0.22 6.47
CA ASN A 114 -25.89 1.50 6.80
C ASN A 114 -24.92 2.71 6.67
N GLN A 115 -23.64 2.52 7.01
CA GLN A 115 -22.63 3.56 6.84
C GLN A 115 -22.32 3.83 5.37
N LEU A 116 -22.28 2.75 4.58
CA LEU A 116 -22.00 2.81 3.15
C LEU A 116 -23.18 3.41 2.37
N ASP A 117 -24.41 3.05 2.70
CA ASP A 117 -25.62 3.63 2.09
C ASP A 117 -25.67 5.14 2.32
N LYS A 118 -25.37 5.60 3.55
CA LYS A 118 -25.21 7.03 3.85
C LYS A 118 -24.08 7.67 3.06
N ALA A 119 -23.00 6.94 2.77
CA ALA A 119 -21.92 7.44 1.93
C ALA A 119 -22.38 7.56 0.48
N ILE A 120 -23.05 6.56 -0.10
CA ILE A 120 -23.59 6.57 -1.47
C ILE A 120 -24.63 7.68 -1.67
N GLU A 121 -25.50 7.89 -0.68
CA GLU A 121 -26.59 8.86 -0.79
C GLU A 121 -26.08 10.31 -0.74
N LYS A 122 -25.18 10.58 0.21
CA LYS A 122 -24.66 11.92 0.51
C LYS A 122 -23.44 12.30 -0.33
N ARG A 123 -22.64 11.31 -0.72
CA ARG A 123 -21.38 11.47 -1.44
C ARG A 123 -21.48 10.64 -2.72
N LYS A 124 -20.93 11.11 -3.83
CA LYS A 124 -20.96 10.38 -5.11
C LYS A 124 -19.97 9.20 -5.09
N VAL A 125 -20.08 8.34 -4.08
CA VAL A 125 -19.24 7.18 -3.86
C VAL A 125 -19.87 6.00 -4.56
N VAL A 126 -19.08 5.31 -5.38
CA VAL A 126 -19.50 4.05 -6.01
C VAL A 126 -18.96 2.86 -5.24
N VAL A 127 -19.76 1.80 -5.14
CA VAL A 127 -19.35 0.55 -4.47
C VAL A 127 -19.25 -0.55 -5.50
N VAL A 128 -18.04 -1.07 -5.71
CA VAL A 128 -17.73 -2.02 -6.78
C VAL A 128 -17.02 -3.26 -6.23
N ARG A 129 -17.09 -4.36 -6.98
CA ARG A 129 -16.32 -5.58 -6.72
C ARG A 129 -14.83 -5.39 -7.08
N PRO A 130 -13.91 -6.17 -6.50
CA PRO A 130 -12.49 -6.19 -6.85
C PRO A 130 -12.20 -6.32 -8.34
N ASP A 131 -13.01 -7.10 -9.06
CA ASP A 131 -12.91 -7.32 -10.52
C ASP A 131 -12.76 -6.02 -11.31
N PHE A 132 -13.40 -4.93 -10.84
CA PHE A 132 -13.30 -3.61 -11.47
C PHE A 132 -11.85 -3.13 -11.60
N ILE A 133 -11.05 -3.32 -10.55
CA ILE A 133 -9.65 -2.88 -10.54
C ILE A 133 -8.83 -3.73 -11.52
N PHE A 134 -9.00 -5.04 -11.48
CA PHE A 134 -8.28 -5.96 -12.35
C PHE A 134 -8.59 -5.70 -13.82
N ASP A 135 -9.87 -5.51 -14.16
CA ASP A 135 -10.28 -5.25 -15.54
C ASP A 135 -9.85 -3.87 -16.05
N CYS A 136 -9.88 -2.84 -15.19
CA CYS A 136 -9.36 -1.51 -15.56
C CYS A 136 -7.86 -1.56 -15.85
N VAL A 137 -7.09 -2.29 -15.04
CA VAL A 137 -5.65 -2.45 -15.26
C VAL A 137 -5.37 -3.31 -16.49
N ALA A 138 -6.11 -4.40 -16.70
CA ALA A 138 -5.94 -5.27 -17.85
C ALA A 138 -6.21 -4.53 -19.18
N LYS A 139 -7.21 -3.63 -19.18
CA LYS A 139 -7.56 -2.81 -20.36
C LYS A 139 -6.84 -1.47 -20.42
N GLN A 140 -6.05 -1.13 -19.39
CA GLN A 140 -5.38 0.17 -19.24
C GLN A 140 -6.34 1.38 -19.40
N GLN A 141 -7.58 1.23 -18.94
CA GLN A 141 -8.63 2.25 -19.05
C GLN A 141 -9.60 2.15 -17.86
N ILE A 142 -10.07 3.30 -17.35
CA ILE A 142 -11.16 3.32 -16.38
C ILE A 142 -12.45 2.88 -17.08
N LEU A 143 -12.99 1.75 -16.64
CA LEU A 143 -14.25 1.20 -17.15
C LEU A 143 -15.46 1.85 -16.47
N ASP A 144 -16.63 1.68 -17.07
CA ASP A 144 -17.89 1.98 -16.39
C ASP A 144 -18.02 1.09 -15.15
N PRO A 145 -18.23 1.65 -13.95
CA PRO A 145 -18.36 0.86 -12.73
C PRO A 145 -19.70 0.11 -12.62
N SER A 146 -20.70 0.44 -13.44
CA SER A 146 -22.06 -0.12 -13.34
C SER A 146 -22.15 -1.65 -13.38
N PRO A 147 -21.42 -2.37 -14.26
CA PRO A 147 -21.40 -3.83 -14.28
C PRO A 147 -20.76 -4.47 -13.04
N TYR A 148 -20.06 -3.68 -12.23
CA TYR A 148 -19.28 -4.14 -11.08
C TYR A 148 -19.92 -3.77 -9.75
N PHE A 149 -21.11 -3.15 -9.72
CA PHE A 149 -21.73 -2.72 -8.48
C PHE A 149 -22.03 -3.89 -7.54
N SER A 150 -21.57 -3.79 -6.29
CA SER A 150 -21.85 -4.77 -5.23
C SER A 150 -22.97 -4.33 -4.27
N SER A 151 -23.50 -3.12 -4.44
CA SER A 151 -24.67 -2.61 -3.72
C SER A 151 -25.53 -1.74 -4.64
N LYS A 152 -26.80 -1.51 -4.25
CA LYS A 152 -27.69 -0.56 -4.93
C LYS A 152 -27.04 0.84 -4.90
N GLN A 153 -26.79 1.40 -6.07
CA GLN A 153 -26.23 2.74 -6.20
C GLN A 153 -27.33 3.79 -6.34
N LYS A 154 -27.00 5.05 -6.07
CA LYS A 154 -27.88 6.18 -6.38
C LYS A 154 -28.03 6.30 -7.89
N ALA A 155 -29.26 6.27 -8.38
CA ALA A 155 -29.54 6.52 -9.79
C ALA A 155 -29.08 7.95 -10.16
N ALA A 156 -28.34 8.09 -11.27
CA ALA A 156 -27.98 9.39 -11.79
C ALA A 156 -29.27 10.16 -12.13
N THR A 157 -29.53 11.24 -11.40
CA THR A 157 -30.72 12.05 -11.65
C THR A 157 -30.49 12.83 -12.94
N ILE A 158 -31.28 12.54 -13.97
CA ILE A 158 -31.22 13.11 -15.35
C ILE A 158 -31.36 14.64 -15.40
N THR A 159 -31.58 15.31 -14.26
CA THR A 159 -31.85 16.74 -14.15
C THR A 159 -30.71 17.64 -14.67
N GLN A 160 -29.49 17.14 -14.87
CA GLN A 160 -28.39 17.94 -15.46
C GLN A 160 -28.33 17.93 -16.99
N PHE A 161 -29.09 17.06 -17.67
CA PHE A 161 -29.14 17.02 -19.14
C PHE A 161 -30.02 18.14 -19.75
N PHE A 162 -30.90 18.74 -18.95
CA PHE A 162 -31.83 19.80 -19.36
C PHE A 162 -31.40 21.20 -18.91
N LYS A 163 -30.12 21.43 -18.58
CA LYS A 163 -29.60 22.80 -18.46
C LYS A 163 -29.36 23.36 -19.86
N THR A 164 -30.48 23.83 -20.40
CA THR A 164 -30.71 24.43 -21.71
C THR A 164 -29.74 25.55 -22.03
N GLU A 165 -29.46 25.69 -23.32
CA GLU A 165 -28.75 26.74 -24.03
C GLU A 165 -29.41 28.14 -23.90
N SER A 166 -29.99 28.48 -22.76
CA SER A 166 -30.79 29.69 -22.56
C SER A 166 -30.01 30.93 -22.11
N ASP A 167 -28.72 30.83 -21.79
CA ASP A 167 -27.93 31.98 -21.29
C ASP A 167 -27.12 32.72 -22.37
N ASN A 168 -27.20 32.34 -23.65
CA ASN A 168 -26.39 32.95 -24.72
C ASN A 168 -27.13 33.97 -25.61
N LYS A 169 -28.24 34.56 -25.14
CA LYS A 169 -29.01 35.56 -25.94
C LYS A 169 -29.14 36.96 -25.33
N GLU A 170 -28.47 37.28 -24.23
CA GLU A 170 -28.54 38.63 -23.64
C GLU A 170 -27.36 39.57 -23.94
N ASN A 171 -26.30 39.15 -24.63
CA ASN A 171 -25.11 39.99 -24.86
C ASN A 171 -24.99 40.64 -26.26
N ILE A 172 -26.06 40.69 -27.06
CA ILE A 172 -26.02 41.35 -28.39
C ILE A 172 -27.07 42.46 -28.49
N LYS A 173 -27.16 43.38 -27.52
CA LYS A 173 -27.89 44.66 -27.69
C LYS A 173 -27.33 45.79 -26.82
N LYS A 174 -26.01 46.02 -26.80
CA LYS A 174 -25.43 47.31 -26.41
C LYS A 174 -24.11 47.55 -27.13
N SER A 175 -24.18 48.10 -28.33
CA SER A 175 -23.13 48.88 -28.99
C SER A 175 -23.81 49.85 -29.96
#